data_AF-A0A0D7V238-F1
#
_entry.id   AF-A0A0D7V238-F1
#
_cell.length_a   1.000
_cell.length_b   1.000
_cell.length_c   1.000
_cell.angle_alpha   90.00
_cell.angle_beta   90.00
_cell.angle_gamma   90.00
#
_symmetry.space_group_name_H-M   'P 1'
#
loop_
_entity.id
_entity.type
_entity.pdbx_description
1 polymer ?
#
loop_
_entity_poly.entity_id
_entity_poly.type
_entity_poly.pdbx_seq_one_letter_code
_entity_poly.pdbx_strand_id
1 'polypeptide(L)' 'MANKYPHTPDGRYFVAKDRLWRCTDPRLTDDEKRGHVKALMKARWAVRSAQQQDDEEALRQAREAVQEAKEALGERGP' A
#
# COMPACT_ATOMS: atom_id res chain seq x y z
N MET A 1 13.03 12.27 12.78
CA MET A 1 14.02 11.33 12.18
C MET A 1 14.38 11.89 10.82
N ALA A 2 15.65 12.17 10.55
CA ALA A 2 16.06 12.74 9.26
C ALA A 2 15.77 11.74 8.14
N ASN A 3 15.07 12.20 7.11
CA ASN A 3 14.72 11.38 5.97
C ASN A 3 16.03 11.01 5.23
N LYS A 4 16.41 9.73 5.24
CA LYS A 4 17.73 9.27 4.75
C LYS A 4 17.91 9.45 3.23
N TYR A 5 16.81 9.71 2.53
CA TYR A 5 16.76 9.80 1.08
C TYR A 5 16.21 11.16 0.65
N PRO A 6 16.61 11.70 -0.50
CA PRO A 6 15.97 12.87 -1.10
C PRO A 6 14.51 12.55 -1.46
N HIS A 7 13.60 13.47 -1.14
CA HIS A 7 12.18 13.40 -1.49
C HIS A 7 11.84 14.45 -2.55
N THR A 8 10.82 14.18 -3.35
CA THR A 8 10.25 15.20 -4.23
C THR A 8 9.56 16.30 -3.41
N PRO A 9 9.50 17.56 -3.90
CA PRO A 9 8.86 18.65 -3.16
C PRO A 9 7.39 18.39 -2.81
N ASP A 10 6.70 17.60 -3.63
CA ASP A 10 5.31 17.18 -3.41
C ASP A 10 5.17 15.98 -2.44
N GLY A 11 6.28 15.44 -1.94
CA GLY A 11 6.34 14.32 -0.99
C GLY A 11 5.87 12.97 -1.52
N ARG A 12 5.52 12.89 -2.82
CA ARG A 12 4.95 11.68 -3.44
C ARG A 12 6.00 10.61 -3.73
N TYR A 13 7.27 11.00 -3.80
CA TYR A 13 8.36 10.08 -4.15
C TYR A 13 9.63 10.34 -3.35
N PHE A 14 10.49 9.32 -3.30
CA PHE A 14 11.86 9.42 -2.82
C PHE A 14 12.83 8.62 -3.68
N VAL A 15 14.10 9.00 -3.68
CA VAL A 15 15.15 8.31 -4.44
C VAL A 15 16.03 7.47 -3.53
N ALA A 16 16.06 6.16 -3.76
CA ALA A 16 16.92 5.24 -3.04
C ALA A 16 17.49 4.18 -3.99
N LYS A 17 18.82 3.98 -3.95
CA LYS A 17 19.55 3.06 -4.83
C LYS A 17 19.23 3.31 -6.31
N ASP A 18 19.33 4.58 -6.72
CA ASP A 18 19.06 5.05 -8.09
C ASP A 18 17.68 4.69 -8.65
N ARG A 19 16.71 4.45 -7.76
CA ARG A 19 15.31 4.18 -8.12
C ARG A 19 14.39 5.18 -7.46
N LEU A 20 13.39 5.60 -8.21
CA LEU A 20 12.28 6.42 -7.71
C LEU A 20 11.23 5.50 -7.07
N TRP A 21 10.98 5.71 -5.79
CA TRP A 21 10.00 4.95 -5.02
C TRP A 21 8.81 5.85 -4.67
N ARG A 22 7.61 5.27 -4.71
CA ARG A 22 6.38 5.96 -4.29
C ARG A 22 6.26 5.94 -2.78
N CYS A 23 5.86 7.08 -2.22
CA CYS A 23 5.42 7.22 -0.84
C CYS A 23 3.91 6.99 -0.74
N THR A 24 3.41 6.82 0.49
CA THR A 24 2.00 7.09 0.77
C THR A 24 1.68 8.53 0.33
N ASP A 25 0.53 8.74 -0.30
CA ASP A 25 0.13 10.07 -0.77
C ASP A 25 0.03 11.05 0.41
N PRO A 26 0.88 12.09 0.46
CA PRO A 26 0.87 13.06 1.56
C PRO A 26 -0.37 13.95 1.58
N ARG A 27 -1.21 13.90 0.54
CA ARG A 27 -2.47 14.66 0.45
C ARG A 27 -3.62 13.97 1.17
N LEU A 28 -3.47 12.70 1.55
CA LEU A 28 -4.46 11.97 2.33
C LEU A 28 -4.52 12.55 3.74
N THR A 29 -5.74 12.77 4.22
CA THR A 29 -6.00 13.06 5.62
C THR A 29 -5.62 11.86 6.50
N ASP A 30 -5.38 12.10 7.78
CA ASP A 30 -5.08 11.02 8.73
C ASP A 30 -6.23 9.99 8.80
N ASP A 31 -7.48 10.41 8.63
CA ASP A 31 -8.64 9.53 8.59
C ASP A 31 -8.66 8.63 7.34
N GLU A 32 -8.45 9.20 6.16
CA GLU A 32 -8.34 8.43 4.91
C GLU A 32 -7.18 7.44 4.99
N LYS A 33 -6.01 7.91 5.43
CA LYS A 33 -4.83 7.07 5.61
C LYS A 33 -5.10 5.92 6.57
N ARG A 34 -5.70 6.18 7.74
CA ARG A 34 -6.10 5.13 8.69
C ARG A 34 -7.09 4.14 8.07
N GLY A 35 -8.06 4.63 7.31
CA GLY A 35 -9.04 3.81 6.59
C GLY A 35 -8.38 2.86 5.60
N HIS A 36 -7.49 3.37 4.74
CA HIS A 36 -6.79 2.56 3.75
C HIS A 36 -5.78 1.59 4.38
N VAL A 37 -5.06 2.01 5.44
CA VAL A 37 -4.20 1.09 6.22
C VAL A 37 -5.01 -0.05 6.83
N LYS A 38 -6.20 0.24 7.38
CA LYS A 38 -7.09 -0.78 7.93
C LYS A 38 -7.56 -1.75 6.84
N ALA A 39 -7.94 -1.24 5.67
CA ALA A 39 -8.31 -2.06 4.52
C ALA A 39 -7.15 -2.96 4.06
N LEU A 40 -5.93 -2.42 3.97
CA LEU A 40 -4.72 -3.16 3.61
C LEU A 40 -4.43 -4.29 4.60
N MET A 41 -4.56 -4.04 5.90
CA MET A 41 -4.33 -5.07 6.92
C MET A 41 -5.40 -6.16 6.87
N LYS A 42 -6.68 -5.80 6.65
CA LYS A 42 -7.77 -6.77 6.44
C LYS A 42 -7.50 -7.64 5.20
N ALA A 43 -7.10 -7.05 4.09
CA ALA A 43 -6.79 -7.77 2.85
C ALA A 43 -5.60 -8.73 3.02
N ARG A 44 -4.53 -8.30 3.70
CA ARG A 44 -3.39 -9.19 4.04
C ARG A 44 -3.79 -10.36 4.92
N TRP A 45 -4.69 -10.12 5.87
CA TRP A 45 -5.23 -11.19 6.71
C TRP A 45 -6.06 -12.18 5.88
N ALA A 46 -6.88 -11.69 4.94
CA ALA A 46 -7.63 -12.54 4.01
C ALA A 46 -6.70 -13.39 3.12
N VAL A 47 -5.59 -12.84 2.62
CA VAL A 47 -4.57 -13.61 1.88
C VAL A 47 -4.05 -14.78 2.73
N ARG A 48 -3.71 -14.51 4.00
CA ARG A 48 -3.25 -15.55 4.93
C ARG A 48 -4.32 -16.61 5.15
N SER A 49 -5.58 -16.22 5.34
CA SER A 49 -6.69 -17.14 5.56
C SER A 49 -6.94 -18.03 4.33
N ALA A 50 -7.00 -17.43 3.13
CA ALA A 50 -7.20 -18.16 1.89
C ALA A 50 -6.07 -19.17 1.63
N GLN A 51 -4.81 -18.78 1.90
CA GLN A 51 -3.66 -19.68 1.79
C GLN A 51 -3.73 -20.87 2.76
N GLN A 52 -4.30 -20.69 3.95
CA GLN A 52 -4.49 -21.78 4.93
C GLN A 52 -5.64 -22.73 4.57
N GLN A 53 -6.57 -22.27 3.72
CA GLN A 53 -7.73 -23.02 3.29
C GLN A 53 -7.55 -23.63 1.89
N ASP A 54 -6.40 -23.39 1.25
CA ASP A 54 -6.14 -23.72 -0.16
C ASP A 54 -7.24 -23.22 -1.11
N ASP A 55 -7.85 -22.07 -0.78
CA ASP A 55 -8.89 -21.43 -1.58
C ASP A 55 -8.25 -20.43 -2.57
N GLU A 56 -8.05 -20.89 -3.80
CA GLU A 56 -7.42 -20.09 -4.87
C GLU A 56 -8.22 -18.84 -5.24
N GLU A 57 -9.56 -18.92 -5.21
CA GLU A 57 -10.43 -17.81 -5.59
C GLU A 57 -10.43 -16.73 -4.50
N ALA A 58 -10.56 -17.14 -3.23
CA ALA A 58 -10.41 -16.21 -2.11
C ALA A 58 -9.00 -15.60 -2.08
N LEU A 59 -7.96 -16.36 -2.46
CA LEU A 59 -6.60 -15.86 -2.54
C LEU A 59 -6.44 -14.80 -3.63
N ARG A 60 -7.06 -15.00 -4.80
CA ARG A 60 -7.09 -14.03 -5.89
C ARG A 60 -7.77 -12.73 -5.45
N GLN A 61 -8.98 -12.82 -4.91
CA GLN A 61 -9.75 -11.67 -4.41
C GLN A 61 -8.99 -10.91 -3.32
N ALA A 62 -8.34 -11.63 -2.39
CA ALA A 62 -7.57 -10.99 -1.32
C ALA A 62 -6.32 -10.26 -1.86
N ARG A 63 -5.66 -10.80 -2.90
CA ARG A 63 -4.54 -10.13 -3.57
C ARG A 63 -4.97 -8.88 -4.34
N GLU A 64 -6.13 -8.92 -4.99
CA GLU A 64 -6.76 -7.77 -5.64
C GLU A 64 -7.08 -6.67 -4.61
N ALA A 65 -7.71 -7.02 -3.49
CA ALA A 65 -7.97 -6.08 -2.40
C ALA A 65 -6.69 -5.46 -1.81
N VAL A 66 -5.56 -6.21 -1.76
CA VAL A 66 -4.26 -5.66 -1.36
C VAL A 66 -3.75 -4.65 -2.39
N GLN A 67 -3.93 -4.92 -3.69
CA GLN A 67 -3.56 -4.00 -4.76
C GLN A 67 -4.35 -2.69 -4.64
N GLU A 68 -5.68 -2.78 -4.59
CA GLU A 68 -6.58 -1.63 -4.47
C GLU A 68 -6.25 -0.77 -3.25
N ALA A 69 -6.01 -1.39 -2.08
CA ALA A 69 -5.68 -0.66 -0.87
C ALA A 69 -4.33 0.09 -0.98
N LYS A 70 -3.35 -0.49 -1.70
CA LYS A 70 -2.06 0.17 -1.95
C LYS A 70 -2.17 1.29 -2.98
N GLU A 71 -3.02 1.13 -3.99
CA GLU A 71 -3.32 2.19 -4.94
C GLU A 71 -4.02 3.37 -4.27
N ALA A 72 -4.99 3.09 -3.40
CA ALA A 72 -5.67 4.11 -2.61
C ALA A 72 -4.71 4.85 -1.66
N LEU A 73 -3.72 4.15 -1.10
CA LEU A 73 -2.63 4.78 -0.33
C LEU A 73 -1.65 5.60 -1.20
N GLY A 74 -1.70 5.50 -2.53
CA GLY A 74 -0.73 6.12 -3.45
C GLY A 74 0.60 5.37 -3.56
N GLU A 75 0.75 4.26 -2.85
CA GLU A 75 1.94 3.39 -2.90
C GLU A 75 2.04 2.63 -4.22
N ARG A 76 0.90 2.49 -4.91
CA ARG A 76 0.75 1.95 -6.26
C ARG A 76 -0.14 2.87 -7.09
N GLY A 77 -0.17 2.67 -8.38
CA GLY A 77 -1.05 3.36 -9.33
C GLY A 77 -0.84 2.76 -10.71
N PRO A 78 -1.62 3.17 -11.72
CA PRO A 78 -1.25 2.89 -13.11
C PRO A 78 0.15 3.42 -13.42
#